data_AF-A0A8S1HIQ1-F1
#
_entry.id   AF-A0A8S1HIQ1-F1
#
_cell.length_a   1.000
_cell.length_b   1.000
_cell.length_c   1.000
_cell.angle_alpha   90.00
_cell.angle_beta   90.00
_cell.angle_gamma   90.00
#
_symmetry.space_group_name_H-M   'P 1'
#
loop_
_entity.id
_entity.type
_entity.pdbx_description
1 polymer ?
#
loop_
_entity_poly.entity_id
_entity_poly.type
_entity_poly.pdbx_seq_one_letter_code
_entity_poly.pdbx_strand_id
1 'polypeptide(L)'
;MLRELFLLCTLAFLAAASDSCEDCLASGKQLFFCTAVNKCDFSPCISTITRAINCPKLPDPTFGYDDMVARTKWLPLIAAGESNGHPEKCLASQWPTMTLYNTVTVNCSTYGK
;
A
#
# COMPACT_ATOMS: atom_id res chain seq x y z
N MET A 1 -26.92 -5.80 42.12
CA MET A 1 -26.10 -4.61 41.80
C MET A 1 -24.71 -4.98 41.26
N LEU A 2 -23.97 -5.92 41.87
CA LEU A 2 -22.62 -6.30 41.43
C LEU A 2 -22.57 -6.94 40.01
N ARG A 3 -23.60 -7.70 39.63
CA ARG A 3 -23.70 -8.36 38.30
C ARG A 3 -23.87 -7.37 37.14
N GLU A 4 -24.69 -6.34 37.33
CA GLU A 4 -24.92 -5.29 36.33
C GLU A 4 -23.67 -4.42 36.14
N LEU A 5 -22.91 -4.19 37.22
CA LEU A 5 -21.62 -3.49 37.19
C LEU A 5 -20.54 -4.28 36.44
N PHE A 6 -20.54 -5.61 36.58
CA PHE A 6 -19.62 -6.51 35.87
C PHE A 6 -19.90 -6.54 34.37
N LEU A 7 -21.17 -6.58 33.98
CA LEU A 7 -21.62 -6.52 32.58
C LEU A 7 -21.22 -5.20 31.90
N LEU A 8 -21.42 -4.06 32.57
CA LEU A 8 -21.00 -2.74 32.09
C LEU A 8 -19.48 -2.63 31.91
N CYS A 9 -18.70 -3.23 32.82
CA CYS A 9 -17.25 -3.22 32.75
C CYS A 9 -16.70 -4.10 31.60
N THR A 10 -17.34 -5.25 31.34
CA THR A 10 -16.98 -6.10 30.20
C THR A 10 -17.32 -5.49 28.85
N LEU A 11 -18.44 -4.75 28.72
CA LEU A 11 -18.78 -4.03 27.48
C LEU A 11 -17.80 -2.88 27.19
N ALA A 12 -17.34 -2.18 28.23
CA ALA A 12 -16.35 -1.10 28.07
C ALA A 12 -14.98 -1.62 27.60
N PHE A 13 -14.59 -2.83 28.02
CA PHE A 13 -13.32 -3.44 27.62
C PHE A 13 -13.34 -3.97 26.17
N LEU A 14 -14.48 -4.41 25.65
CA LEU A 14 -14.61 -4.82 24.25
C LEU A 14 -14.64 -3.65 23.25
N ALA A 15 -14.88 -2.43 23.70
CA ALA A 15 -14.95 -1.24 22.84
C ALA A 15 -13.59 -0.58 22.56
N ALA A 16 -12.49 -1.12 23.10
CA ALA A 16 -11.13 -0.71 22.72
C ALA A 16 -10.77 -1.33 21.35
N ALA A 17 -11.48 -0.89 20.31
CA ALA A 17 -11.09 -1.14 18.93
C ALA A 17 -9.69 -0.56 18.73
N SER A 18 -8.76 -1.35 18.20
CA SER A 18 -7.56 -0.77 17.61
C SER A 18 -8.03 0.06 16.43
N ASP A 19 -7.98 1.38 16.53
CA ASP A 19 -8.33 2.28 15.44
C ASP A 19 -7.47 1.90 14.22
N SER A 20 -8.10 1.45 13.13
CA SER A 20 -7.40 1.33 11.86
C SER A 20 -6.95 2.72 11.41
N CYS A 21 -5.92 2.81 10.56
CA CYS A 21 -5.45 4.13 10.07
C CYS A 21 -6.60 4.91 9.39
N GLU A 22 -7.46 4.21 8.66
CA GLU A 22 -8.63 4.78 8.00
C GLU A 22 -9.67 5.28 9.02
N ASP A 23 -10.01 4.48 10.03
CA ASP A 23 -10.96 4.87 11.07
C ASP A 23 -10.45 6.08 11.86
N CYS A 24 -9.14 6.09 12.12
CA CYS A 24 -8.43 7.17 12.78
C CYS A 24 -8.69 8.52 12.08
N LEU A 25 -8.46 8.53 10.76
CA LEU A 25 -8.53 9.74 9.94
C LEU A 25 -9.97 10.07 9.52
N ALA A 26 -10.88 9.09 9.53
CA ALA A 26 -12.30 9.29 9.25
C ALA A 26 -13.04 9.93 10.44
N SER A 27 -12.54 9.76 11.67
CA SER A 27 -13.18 10.28 12.88
C SER A 27 -13.27 11.82 12.92
N GLY A 28 -12.42 12.51 12.16
CA GLY A 28 -12.31 13.98 12.15
C GLY A 28 -11.85 14.59 13.48
N LYS A 29 -11.68 13.78 14.53
CA LYS A 29 -11.19 14.17 15.85
C LYS A 29 -9.68 13.98 15.96
N GLN A 30 -9.16 12.93 15.32
CA GLN A 30 -7.74 12.61 15.31
C GLN A 30 -7.09 13.22 14.07
N LEU A 31 -5.91 13.83 14.23
CA LEU A 31 -5.22 14.61 13.20
C LEU A 31 -4.22 13.77 12.41
N PHE A 32 -3.66 12.72 13.02
CA PHE A 32 -2.69 11.85 12.38
C PHE A 32 -2.65 10.45 12.98
N PHE A 33 -2.25 9.47 12.18
CA PHE A 33 -1.96 8.10 12.59
C PHE A 33 -0.44 7.88 12.66
N CYS A 34 0.04 7.27 13.74
CA CYS A 34 1.45 6.90 13.90
C CYS A 34 1.68 5.44 13.52
N THR A 35 2.40 5.21 12.43
CA THR A 35 2.66 3.85 11.91
C THR A 35 3.60 3.04 12.79
N ALA A 36 4.52 3.70 13.49
CA ALA A 36 5.52 3.03 14.34
C ALA A 36 4.89 2.31 15.54
N VAL A 37 3.75 2.80 16.04
CA VAL A 37 3.07 2.25 17.22
C VAL A 37 1.62 1.85 16.95
N ASN A 38 1.14 1.99 15.71
CA ASN A 38 -0.23 1.76 15.29
C ASN A 38 -1.27 2.47 16.17
N LYS A 39 -1.11 3.78 16.37
CA LYS A 39 -2.01 4.61 17.19
C LYS A 39 -2.28 5.98 16.59
N CYS A 40 -3.50 6.48 16.82
CA CYS A 40 -3.90 7.85 16.55
C CYS A 40 -3.26 8.84 17.52
N ASP A 41 -2.88 10.02 17.01
CA ASP A 41 -2.37 11.18 17.75
C ASP A 41 -1.25 10.87 18.76
N PHE A 42 -0.51 9.79 18.54
CA PHE A 42 0.59 9.41 19.42
C PHE A 42 1.80 10.33 19.17
N SER A 43 2.25 11.02 20.21
CA SER A 43 3.46 11.85 20.17
C SER A 43 4.44 11.38 21.24
N PRO A 44 5.74 11.26 20.92
CA PRO A 44 6.37 11.56 19.64
C PRO A 44 6.15 10.45 18.60
N CYS A 45 5.97 10.83 17.34
CA CYS A 45 5.89 9.88 16.22
C CYS A 45 6.84 10.27 15.10
N ILE A 46 7.66 9.31 14.66
CA ILE A 46 8.65 9.50 13.59
C ILE A 46 7.99 9.39 12.20
N SER A 47 6.93 8.59 12.06
CA SER A 47 6.25 8.34 10.78
C SER A 47 4.74 8.53 10.94
N THR A 48 4.28 9.71 10.53
CA THR A 48 2.89 10.14 10.64
C THR A 48 2.16 10.07 9.31
N ILE A 49 0.90 9.65 9.36
CA ILE A 49 -0.03 9.65 8.23
C ILE A 49 -1.18 10.61 8.56
N THR A 50 -1.40 11.61 7.71
CA THR A 50 -2.47 12.61 7.87
C THR A 50 -3.56 12.50 6.80
N ARG A 51 -3.38 11.61 5.82
CA ARG A 51 -4.34 11.41 4.72
C ARG A 51 -4.66 9.94 4.57
N ALA A 52 -5.95 9.61 4.51
CA ALA A 52 -6.43 8.22 4.43
C ALA A 52 -5.89 7.46 3.20
N ILE A 53 -5.58 8.15 2.09
CA ILE A 53 -4.96 7.51 0.92
C ILE A 53 -3.57 6.91 1.19
N ASN A 54 -2.88 7.42 2.22
CA ASN A 54 -1.56 6.95 2.61
C ASN A 54 -1.64 5.88 3.71
N CYS A 55 -2.84 5.50 4.16
CA CYS A 55 -2.98 4.44 5.14
C CYS A 55 -2.46 3.11 4.58
N PRO A 56 -1.82 2.27 5.42
CA PRO A 56 -1.37 0.96 5.00
C PRO A 56 -2.59 0.09 4.72
N LYS A 57 -2.99 0.02 3.45
CA LYS A 57 -3.97 -0.97 3.02
C LYS A 57 -3.26 -2.30 2.91
N LEU A 58 -3.80 -3.31 3.58
CA LEU A 58 -3.55 -4.67 3.14
C LEU A 58 -3.92 -4.71 1.65
N PRO A 59 -3.06 -5.25 0.77
CA PRO A 59 -3.37 -5.34 -0.64
C PRO A 59 -4.74 -6.00 -0.75
N ASP A 60 -5.68 -5.29 -1.36
CA ASP A 60 -7.00 -5.84 -1.63
C ASP A 60 -6.78 -7.17 -2.37
N PRO A 61 -7.30 -8.30 -1.87
CA PRO A 61 -7.05 -9.60 -2.49
C PRO A 61 -7.53 -9.67 -3.94
N THR A 62 -8.44 -8.79 -4.38
CA THR A 62 -8.82 -8.63 -5.79
C THR A 62 -7.75 -7.96 -6.65
N PHE A 63 -6.85 -7.18 -6.04
CA PHE A 63 -5.70 -6.51 -6.67
C PHE A 63 -4.37 -7.09 -6.15
N GLY A 64 -4.37 -8.37 -5.79
CA GLY A 64 -3.17 -9.08 -5.39
C GLY A 64 -2.09 -9.07 -6.48
N TYR A 65 -0.86 -9.35 -6.09
CA TYR A 65 0.23 -9.48 -7.04
C TYR A 65 -0.07 -10.58 -8.07
N ASP A 66 -0.15 -10.19 -9.33
CA ASP A 66 -0.27 -11.10 -10.46
C ASP A 66 1.08 -11.18 -11.18
N ASP A 67 1.74 -12.34 -11.08
CA ASP A 67 3.07 -12.58 -11.66
C ASP A 67 3.07 -12.44 -13.20
N MET A 68 1.96 -12.80 -13.86
CA MET A 68 1.83 -12.69 -15.30
C MET A 68 1.71 -11.23 -15.73
N VAL A 69 0.91 -10.42 -15.03
CA VAL A 69 0.81 -8.97 -15.25
C VAL A 69 2.15 -8.30 -14.98
N ALA A 70 2.82 -8.64 -13.87
CA ALA A 70 4.11 -8.07 -13.52
C ALA A 70 5.16 -8.35 -14.61
N ARG A 71 5.32 -9.62 -15.01
CA ARG A 71 6.33 -10.04 -16.00
C ARG A 71 6.06 -9.53 -17.41
N THR A 72 4.79 -9.40 -17.81
CA THR A 72 4.44 -9.01 -19.19
C THR A 72 4.26 -7.51 -19.37
N LYS A 73 3.98 -6.76 -18.29
CA LYS A 73 3.69 -5.32 -18.37
C LYS A 73 4.66 -4.49 -17.53
N TRP A 74 4.71 -4.71 -16.21
CA TRP A 74 5.41 -3.80 -15.30
C TRP A 74 6.93 -3.92 -15.43
N LEU A 75 7.48 -5.13 -15.35
CA LEU A 75 8.94 -5.35 -15.38
C LEU A 75 9.56 -4.91 -16.72
N PRO A 76 8.99 -5.23 -17.89
CA PRO A 76 9.53 -4.74 -19.17
C PRO A 76 9.45 -3.21 -19.28
N LEU A 77 8.38 -2.58 -18.77
CA LEU A 77 8.22 -1.13 -18.79
C LEU A 77 9.25 -0.42 -17.90
N ILE A 78 9.42 -0.89 -16.67
CA ILE A 78 10.44 -0.39 -15.74
C ILE A 78 11.84 -0.58 -16.35
N ALA A 79 12.11 -1.77 -16.88
CA ALA A 79 13.38 -2.06 -17.51
C ALA A 79 13.65 -1.15 -18.72
N ALA A 80 12.64 -0.83 -19.53
CA ALA A 80 12.79 0.07 -20.68
C ALA A 80 13.11 1.50 -20.24
N GLY A 81 12.51 1.98 -19.15
CA GLY A 81 12.75 3.31 -18.57
C GLY A 81 14.15 3.43 -17.92
N GLU A 82 14.53 2.47 -17.09
CA GLU A 82 15.78 2.51 -16.32
C GLU A 82 17.02 2.22 -17.18
N SER A 83 16.85 1.58 -18.34
CA SER A 83 17.97 1.10 -19.16
C SER A 83 18.23 1.94 -20.40
N ASN A 84 17.74 3.18 -20.48
CA ASN A 84 17.86 4.03 -21.67
C ASN A 84 17.39 3.31 -22.96
N GLY A 85 16.28 2.57 -22.88
CA GLY A 85 15.78 1.80 -24.02
C GLY A 85 16.45 0.44 -24.25
N HIS A 86 17.28 -0.05 -23.32
CA HIS A 86 17.89 -1.39 -23.33
C HIS A 86 17.32 -2.33 -22.24
N PRO A 87 16.00 -2.62 -22.25
CA PRO A 87 15.36 -3.41 -21.21
C PRO A 87 16.02 -4.78 -21.00
N GLU A 88 16.61 -5.38 -22.05
CA GLU A 88 17.29 -6.67 -21.97
C GLU A 88 18.40 -6.72 -20.92
N LYS A 89 19.13 -5.60 -20.71
CA LYS A 89 20.24 -5.54 -19.75
C LYS A 89 19.73 -5.54 -18.31
N CYS A 90 18.69 -4.76 -18.03
CA CYS A 90 18.08 -4.73 -16.70
C CYS A 90 17.39 -6.06 -16.40
N LEU A 91 16.64 -6.60 -17.37
CA LEU A 91 15.95 -7.88 -17.19
C LEU A 91 16.92 -9.03 -16.95
N ALA A 92 18.02 -9.13 -17.71
CA ALA A 92 19.02 -10.17 -17.48
C ALA A 92 19.72 -10.06 -16.11
N SER A 93 19.87 -8.83 -15.60
CA SER A 93 20.52 -8.56 -14.31
C SER A 93 19.60 -8.86 -13.12
N GLN A 94 18.37 -8.37 -13.16
CA GLN A 94 17.43 -8.44 -12.04
C GLN A 94 16.57 -9.72 -12.07
N TRP A 95 16.29 -10.25 -13.27
CA TRP A 95 15.46 -11.44 -13.47
C TRP A 95 16.08 -12.39 -14.52
N PRO A 96 17.15 -13.13 -14.18
CA PRO A 96 17.91 -13.93 -15.13
C PRO A 96 17.12 -15.03 -15.87
N THR A 97 15.98 -15.44 -15.30
CA THR A 97 15.07 -16.44 -15.90
C THR A 97 14.04 -15.83 -16.85
N MET A 98 14.01 -14.49 -16.99
CA MET A 98 13.09 -13.78 -17.86
C MET A 98 13.76 -13.49 -19.20
N THR A 99 13.08 -13.77 -20.30
CA THR A 99 13.59 -13.54 -21.66
C THR A 99 12.72 -12.53 -22.37
N LEU A 100 13.34 -11.50 -22.94
CA LEU A 100 12.65 -10.53 -23.79
C LEU A 100 12.33 -11.18 -25.14
N TYR A 101 11.06 -11.44 -25.41
CA TYR A 101 10.62 -12.10 -26.64
C TYR A 101 10.41 -11.13 -27.81
N ASN A 102 9.82 -9.96 -27.54
CA ASN A 102 9.63 -8.91 -28.53
C ASN A 102 9.70 -7.51 -27.90
N THR A 103 9.89 -6.51 -28.73
CA THR A 103 9.77 -5.10 -28.36
C THR A 103 8.80 -4.42 -29.32
N VAL A 104 7.98 -3.53 -28.78
CA VAL A 104 7.07 -2.71 -29.57
C VAL A 104 7.39 -1.26 -29.27
N THR A 105 7.87 -0.53 -30.28
CA THR A 105 8.07 0.91 -30.18
C THR A 105 6.75 1.59 -30.44
N VAL A 106 6.18 2.21 -29.41
CA VAL A 106 4.98 3.04 -29.53
C VAL A 106 5.39 4.51 -29.66
N ASN A 107 4.80 5.22 -30.62
CA ASN A 107 4.94 6.66 -30.68
C ASN A 107 3.98 7.29 -29.66
N CYS A 108 4.51 7.64 -28.50
CA CYS A 108 3.79 8.45 -27.51
C CYS A 108 3.68 9.88 -28.05
N SER A 109 2.77 10.12 -28.99
CA SER A 109 2.38 11.48 -29.35
C SER A 109 1.89 12.22 -28.11
N THR A 110 1.93 13.55 -28.12
CA THR A 110 1.56 14.44 -26.99
C THR A 110 0.16 14.17 -26.41
N TYR A 111 -0.69 13.42 -27.12
CA TYR A 111 -2.01 12.98 -26.69
C TYR A 111 -2.16 11.47 -26.93
N GLY A 112 -1.58 10.64 -26.06
CA GLY A 112 -1.90 9.21 -26.06
C GLY A 112 -3.42 9.04 -25.96
N LYS A 113 -4.04 8.45 -26.98
CA LYS A 113 -5.44 8.00 -26.95
C LYS A 113 -5.51 6.58 -26.42
#